data_AF-A0A3D2YXH1-F1
#
_entry.id   AF-A0A3D2YXH1-F1
#
_cell.length_a   1.000
_cell.length_b   1.000
_cell.length_c   1.000
_cell.angle_alpha   90.00
_cell.angle_beta   90.00
_cell.angle_gamma   90.00
#
_symmetry.space_group_name_H-M   'P 1'
#
loop_
_entity.id
_entity.type
_entity.pdbx_description
1 polymer ?
#
loop_
_entity_poly.entity_id
_entity_poly.type
_entity_poly.pdbx_seq_one_letter_code
_entity_poly.pdbx_strand_id
1 'polypeptide(L)' 'MKILAIGAHPDDLEYGCAGTLIKHAQRGDDVFMMIITDGSAGGILRFDLP' A
#
# COMPACT_ATOMS: atom_id res chain seq x y z
N MET A 1 17.75 8.45 -5.31
CA MET A 1 16.61 9.39 -5.19
C MET A 1 15.77 9.00 -3.99
N LYS A 2 14.85 9.85 -3.54
CA LYS A 2 13.90 9.52 -2.47
C LYS A 2 12.50 9.34 -3.07
N ILE A 3 11.89 8.20 -2.85
CA ILE A 3 10.57 7.83 -3.37
C ILE A 3 9.61 7.65 -2.19
N LEU A 4 8.49 8.36 -2.20
CA LEU A 4 7.40 8.15 -1.25
C LEU A 4 6.19 7.58 -2.00
N ALA A 5 5.83 6.35 -1.68
CA ALA A 5 4.60 5.71 -2.14
C ALA A 5 3.50 5.88 -1.10
N ILE A 6 2.31 6.29 -1.53
CA ILE A 6 1.17 6.55 -0.63
C ILE A 6 0.01 5.65 -1.03
N GLY A 7 -0.43 4.79 -0.11
CA GLY A 7 -1.61 3.93 -0.24
C GLY A 7 -2.67 4.31 0.80
N ALA A 8 -3.95 4.17 0.45
CA ALA A 8 -5.03 4.45 1.38
C ALA A 8 -5.14 3.35 2.44
N HIS A 9 -5.03 2.09 2.02
CA HIS A 9 -5.15 0.89 2.84
C HIS A 9 -3.89 0.03 2.76
N PRO A 10 -3.67 -0.87 3.74
CA PRO A 10 -2.63 -1.89 3.61
C PRO A 10 -3.00 -2.84 2.48
N ASP A 11 -2.12 -3.03 1.48
CA ASP A 11 -2.24 -3.79 0.22
C ASP A 11 -2.24 -2.96 -1.08
N ASP A 12 -2.67 -1.69 -1.02
CA ASP A 12 -2.81 -0.84 -2.20
C ASP A 12 -1.50 -0.71 -3.00
N LEU A 13 -0.37 -0.64 -2.30
CA LEU A 13 0.94 -0.42 -2.92
C LEU A 13 1.48 -1.71 -3.57
N GLU A 14 1.25 -2.84 -2.92
CA GLU A 14 1.65 -4.17 -3.35
C GLU A 14 0.95 -4.54 -4.66
N TYR A 15 -0.36 -4.28 -4.75
CA TYR A 15 -1.14 -4.53 -5.95
C TYR A 15 -0.99 -3.44 -7.01
N GLY A 16 -0.91 -2.18 -6.60
CA GLY A 16 -0.92 -1.04 -7.51
C GLY A 16 0.42 -0.75 -8.18
N CYS A 17 1.54 -0.90 -7.47
CA CYS A 17 2.83 -0.43 -7.98
C CYS A 17 4.09 -1.16 -7.48
N ALA A 18 3.97 -2.34 -6.87
CA ALA A 18 5.11 -3.08 -6.33
C ALA A 18 6.29 -3.21 -7.30
N GLY A 19 6.02 -3.56 -8.57
CA GLY A 19 7.07 -3.72 -9.57
C GLY A 19 7.91 -2.45 -9.77
N THR A 20 7.27 -1.28 -9.73
CA THR A 20 7.95 0.01 -9.82
C THR A 20 8.79 0.28 -8.57
N LEU A 21 8.22 0.06 -7.37
CA LEU A 21 8.94 0.26 -6.10
C LEU A 21 10.15 -0.67 -5.98
N ILE A 22 10.00 -1.94 -6.37
CA ILE A 22 11.11 -2.91 -6.42
C ILE A 22 12.20 -2.43 -7.37
N LYS A 23 11.85 -1.94 -8.56
CA LYS A 23 12.82 -1.42 -9.53
C LYS A 23 13.61 -0.24 -8.95
N HIS A 24 12.95 0.65 -8.20
CA HIS A 24 13.61 1.76 -7.51
C HIS A 24 14.53 1.29 -6.39
N ALA A 25 14.07 0.36 -5.55
CA ALA A 25 14.88 -0.23 -4.48
C ALA A 25 16.12 -0.94 -5.04
N GLN A 26 15.98 -1.75 -6.11
CA GLN A 26 17.09 -2.43 -6.78
C GLN A 26 18.10 -1.47 -7.40
N ARG A 27 17.66 -0.28 -7.81
CA ARG A 27 18.55 0.78 -8.30
C ARG A 27 19.32 1.49 -7.17
N GLY A 28 18.96 1.25 -5.91
CA GLY A 28 19.55 1.92 -4.74
C GLY A 28 18.88 3.26 -4.40
N ASP A 29 17.62 3.47 -4.81
CA ASP A 29 16.84 4.61 -4.30
C ASP A 29 16.32 4.33 -2.88
N ASP A 30 16.19 5.39 -2.08
CA ASP A 30 15.53 5.32 -0.77
C ASP A 30 14.01 5.28 -0.99
N VAL A 31 13.40 4.14 -0.69
CA VAL A 31 11.95 3.92 -0.86
C VAL A 31 11.25 3.95 0.50
N PHE A 32 10.25 4.81 0.62
CA PHE A 32 9.38 4.95 1.78
C PHE A 32 7.94 4.63 1.37
N MET A 33 7.20 3.96 2.26
CA MET A 33 5.80 3.63 2.07
C MET A 33 4.98 4.25 3.20
N MET A 34 3.94 5.00 2.84
CA MET A 34 3.00 5.61 3.76
C MET A 34 1.61 5.01 3.51
N ILE A 35 1.07 4.39 4.55
CA ILE A 35 -0.30 3.89 4.56
C ILE A 35 -1.13 4.87 5.40
N ILE A 36 -2.21 5.38 4.82
CA ILE A 36 -3.01 6.45 5.44
C ILE A 36 -3.98 5.89 6.50
N THR A 37 -4.48 4.67 6.33
CA THR A 37 -5.45 4.04 7.23
C THR A 37 -5.04 2.62 7.61
N ASP A 38 -5.60 2.09 8.71
CA ASP A 38 -5.34 0.71 9.12
C ASP A 38 -6.14 -0.34 8.33
N GLY A 39 -7.03 0.09 7.42
CA GLY A 39 -7.88 -0.81 6.63
C GLY A 39 -8.95 -1.55 7.45
N SER A 40 -9.24 -1.13 8.67
CA SER A 40 -10.14 -1.84 9.62
C SER A 40 -11.57 -2.06 9.13
N ALA A 41 -12.05 -1.28 8.16
CA ALA A 41 -13.37 -1.46 7.54
C ALA A 41 -13.39 -2.47 6.37
N GLY A 42 -12.22 -2.95 5.94
CA GLY A 42 -12.09 -3.92 4.87
C GLY A 42 -12.45 -5.33 5.34
N GLY A 43 -13.14 -6.10 4.49
CA GLY A 43 -13.44 -7.52 4.77
C GLY A 43 -14.42 -7.80 5.92
N ILE A 44 -15.02 -6.77 6.53
CA ILE A 44 -16.09 -6.96 7.51
C ILE A 44 -17.27 -7.63 6.80
N LEU A 45 -17.50 -8.91 7.11
CA LEU A 45 -18.76 -9.58 6.83
C LEU A 45 -19.83 -8.93 7.70
N ARG A 46 -20.66 -8.09 7.10
CA ARG A 46 -21.85 -7.56 7.75
C ARG A 46 -22.88 -8.68 7.86
N PHE A 47 -22.90 -9.36 9.00
CA PHE A 47 -23.90 -10.39 9.33
C PHE A 47 -25.23 -9.78 9.79
N ASP A 48 -25.30 -8.46 9.79
CA ASP A 48 -26.36 -7.60 10.33
C ASP A 48 -27.16 -6.88 9.23
N LEU A 49 -26.98 -7.27 7.96
CA LEU A 49 -27.95 -6.97 6.89
C LEU A 49 -28.99 -8.10 6.84
N PRO A 50 -30.31 -7.77 6.83
CA PRO A 50 -31.37 -8.76 6.62
C PRO A 50 -31.28 -9.46 5.26
#